data_AF-A0A2S5K8N1-F1
#
_entry.id   AF-A0A2S5K8N1-F1
#
_cell.length_a   1.000
_cell.length_b   1.000
_cell.length_c   1.000
_cell.angle_alpha   90.00
_cell.angle_beta   90.00
_cell.angle_gamma   90.00
#
_symmetry.space_group_name_H-M   'P 1'
#
loop_
_entity.id
_entity.type
_entity.pdbx_description
1 polymer ?
#
loop_
_entity_poly.entity_id
_entity_poly.type
_entity_poly.pdbx_seq_one_letter_code
_entity_poly.pdbx_strand_id
1 'polypeptide(L)'
;MTAINEVNMKVLNVAESKARYSQILSSASSGESFIIANHGDPIAMIVPYKSAPLLNRVGFLDHKKYAIPDNFNDFMSDEIQSMFEGGND
;
A
#
# COMPACT_ATOMS: atom_id res chain seq x y z
N MET A 1 6.40 -4.80 13.72
CA MET A 1 6.88 -6.19 13.82
C MET A 1 5.75 -7.10 13.37
N THR A 2 5.50 -7.16 12.07
CA THR A 2 4.49 -8.08 11.52
C THR A 2 5.22 -9.38 11.30
N ALA A 3 4.87 -10.39 12.11
CA ALA A 3 5.38 -11.73 11.97
C ALA A 3 5.30 -12.13 10.50
N ILE A 4 6.46 -12.47 9.93
CA ILE A 4 6.53 -13.33 8.77
C ILE A 4 5.85 -14.63 9.21
N ASN A 5 4.54 -14.72 8.97
CA ASN A 5 3.82 -15.98 9.08
C ASN A 5 4.71 -17.02 8.41
N GLU A 6 5.01 -18.11 9.11
CA GLU A 6 5.57 -19.32 8.51
C GLU A 6 4.53 -19.87 7.52
N VAL A 7 4.43 -19.21 6.38
CA VAL A 7 3.86 -19.76 5.17
C VAL A 7 4.87 -20.81 4.75
N ASN A 8 4.42 -22.06 4.70
CA ASN A 8 5.19 -23.20 4.23
C ASN A 8 5.50 -23.01 2.73
N MET A 9 6.42 -22.10 2.42
CA MET A 9 6.79 -21.70 1.07
C MET A 9 7.74 -22.75 0.49
N LYS A 10 7.36 -23.32 -0.66
CA LYS A 10 8.24 -24.25 -1.38
C LYS A 10 9.42 -23.48 -1.96
N VAL A 11 10.62 -23.96 -1.69
CA VAL A 11 11.86 -23.47 -2.29
C VAL A 11 12.14 -24.26 -3.56
N LEU A 12 12.29 -23.57 -4.69
CA LEU A 12 12.57 -24.13 -6.01
C LEU A 12 13.91 -23.62 -6.49
N ASN A 13 14.70 -24.48 -7.15
CA ASN A 13 15.90 -24.01 -7.84
C ASN A 13 15.51 -23.20 -9.10
N VAL A 14 16.33 -22.25 -9.52
CA VAL A 14 16.20 -21.53 -10.81
C VAL A 14 15.96 -22.49 -11.98
N ALA A 15 16.66 -23.64 -12.05
CA ALA A 15 16.49 -24.60 -13.15
C ALA A 15 15.09 -25.23 -13.18
N GLU A 16 14.58 -25.66 -12.02
CA GLU A 16 13.23 -26.21 -11.90
C GLU A 16 12.17 -25.14 -12.23
N SER A 17 12.41 -23.93 -11.75
CA SER A 17 11.51 -22.79 -11.95
C SER A 17 11.37 -22.43 -13.43
N LYS A 18 12.47 -22.44 -14.18
CA LYS A 18 12.47 -22.21 -15.63
C LYS A 18 11.71 -23.31 -16.38
N ALA A 19 11.88 -24.57 -16.00
CA ALA A 19 11.23 -25.70 -16.66
C ALA A 19 9.71 -25.73 -16.45
N ARG A 20 9.23 -25.29 -15.28
CA ARG A 20 7.81 -25.37 -14.87
C ARG A 20 7.15 -24.01 -14.65
N TYR A 21 7.68 -22.95 -15.27
CA TYR A 21 7.29 -21.56 -14.95
C TYR A 21 5.78 -21.32 -15.07
N SER A 22 5.14 -21.80 -16.13
CA SER A 22 3.69 -21.66 -16.32
C SER A 22 2.85 -22.36 -15.24
N GLN A 23 3.31 -23.52 -14.74
CA GLN A 23 2.64 -24.23 -13.64
C GLN A 23 2.77 -23.44 -12.34
N ILE A 24 3.96 -22.90 -12.06
CA ILE A 24 4.22 -22.07 -10.87
C ILE A 24 3.33 -20.83 -10.88
N LEU A 25 3.17 -20.16 -12.03
CA LEU A 25 2.26 -19.01 -12.14
C LEU A 25 0.79 -19.39 -11.94
N SER A 26 0.37 -20.57 -12.40
CA SER A 26 -1.00 -21.08 -12.20
C SER A 26 -1.27 -21.41 -10.72
N SER A 27 -0.29 -21.97 -10.03
CA SER A 27 -0.34 -22.15 -8.57
C SER A 27 -0.36 -20.81 -7.84
N ALA A 28 0.45 -19.84 -8.29
CA ALA A 28 0.51 -18.53 -7.68
C ALA A 28 -0.79 -17.74 -7.84
N SER A 29 -1.46 -17.83 -8.98
CA SER A 29 -2.80 -17.23 -9.16
C SER A 29 -3.86 -17.88 -8.26
N SER A 30 -3.65 -19.13 -7.87
CA SER A 30 -4.51 -19.87 -6.93
C SER A 30 -4.22 -19.56 -5.45
N GLY A 31 -3.19 -18.77 -5.15
CA GLY A 31 -2.85 -18.35 -3.79
C GLY A 31 -1.59 -18.96 -3.19
N GLU A 32 -0.85 -19.80 -3.93
CA GLU A 32 0.41 -20.37 -3.46
C GLU A 32 1.60 -19.40 -3.63
N SER A 33 2.60 -19.50 -2.74
CA SER A 33 3.82 -18.70 -2.80
C SER A 33 5.06 -19.60 -2.87
N PHE A 34 6.08 -19.13 -3.61
CA PHE A 34 7.31 -19.89 -3.89
C PHE A 34 8.55 -19.02 -3.67
N ILE A 35 9.60 -19.62 -3.14
CA ILE A 35 10.94 -19.02 -3.11
C ILE A 35 11.77 -19.60 -4.25
N ILE A 36 12.45 -18.75 -5.00
CA ILE A 36 13.39 -19.16 -6.04
C ILE A 36 14.80 -19.02 -5.50
N ALA A 37 15.56 -20.11 -5.51
CA ALA A 37 16.93 -20.17 -5.03
C ALA A 37 17.91 -20.51 -6.16
N ASN A 38 19.09 -19.90 -6.13
CA ASN A 38 20.21 -20.23 -6.98
C ASN A 38 21.26 -20.95 -6.13
N HIS A 39 21.54 -22.22 -6.43
CA HIS A 39 22.49 -23.04 -5.64
C HIS A 39 22.18 -23.11 -4.12
N GLY A 40 20.91 -23.04 -3.75
CA GLY A 40 20.48 -23.05 -2.34
C GLY A 40 20.29 -21.66 -1.73
N ASP A 41 20.81 -20.62 -2.37
CA ASP A 41 20.64 -19.24 -1.92
C ASP A 41 19.34 -18.63 -2.46
N PRO A 42 18.39 -18.21 -1.61
CA PRO A 42 17.18 -17.52 -2.05
C PRO A 42 17.49 -16.20 -2.77
N ILE A 43 16.97 -16.02 -3.99
CA ILE A 43 17.21 -14.81 -4.80
C ILE A 43 15.93 -14.10 -5.24
N ALA A 44 14.79 -14.78 -5.24
CA ALA A 44 13.51 -14.18 -5.63
C ALA A 44 12.34 -14.91 -4.97
N MET A 45 11.16 -14.29 -5.03
CA MET A 45 9.91 -14.87 -4.54
C MET A 45 8.80 -14.62 -5.55
N ILE A 46 7.98 -15.64 -5.79
CA ILE A 46 6.74 -15.53 -6.57
C ILE A 46 5.60 -15.60 -5.57
N VAL A 47 4.77 -14.56 -5.55
CA VAL A 47 3.61 -14.45 -4.67
C VAL A 47 2.35 -14.17 -5.48
N PRO A 48 1.16 -14.57 -4.99
CA PRO A 48 -0.10 -14.23 -5.61
C PRO A 48 -0.25 -12.70 -5.72
N TYR A 49 -0.52 -12.22 -6.92
CA TYR A 49 -0.84 -10.80 -7.11
C TYR A 49 -2.29 -10.55 -6.68
N LYS A 50 -2.45 -9.81 -5.57
CA LYS A 50 -3.75 -9.28 -5.15
C LYS A 50 -3.81 -7.82 -5.54
N SER A 51 -4.66 -7.47 -6.50
CA SER A 51 -4.97 -6.07 -6.77
C SER A 51 -5.56 -5.48 -5.48
N ALA A 52 -4.82 -4.59 -4.83
CA ALA A 52 -5.41 -3.81 -3.74
C ALA A 52 -6.57 -3.03 -4.35
N PRO A 53 -7.76 -2.99 -3.72
CA PRO A 53 -8.78 -2.06 -4.15
C PRO A 53 -8.13 -0.68 -4.19
N LEU A 54 -8.31 0.04 -5.31
CA LEU A 54 -7.95 1.45 -5.39
C LEU A 54 -8.64 2.11 -4.20
N LEU A 55 -7.87 2.40 -3.15
CA LEU A 55 -8.37 3.21 -2.04
C LEU A 55 -8.61 4.57 -2.68
N ASN A 56 -9.86 4.86 -3.02
CA ASN A 56 -10.29 6.20 -3.34
C ASN A 56 -10.03 7.03 -2.08
N ARG A 57 -8.84 7.66 -2.02
CA ARG A 57 -8.41 8.50 -0.89
C ARG A 57 -9.30 9.75 -0.74
N VAL A 58 -10.09 10.05 -1.77
CA VAL A 58 -11.01 11.18 -1.85
C VAL A 58 -12.46 10.67 -1.73
N GLY A 59 -13.31 11.43 -1.03
CA GLY A 59 -14.73 11.09 -0.82
C GLY A 59 -15.06 10.20 0.39
N PHE A 60 -14.06 9.85 1.21
CA PHE A 60 -14.26 9.11 2.48
C PHE A 60 -14.97 9.95 3.57
N LEU A 61 -14.78 11.27 3.56
CA LEU A 61 -15.43 12.17 4.50
C LEU A 61 -16.92 12.31 4.13
N ASP A 62 -17.79 11.79 5.00
CA ASP A 62 -19.23 11.96 4.89
C ASP A 62 -19.59 13.44 5.15
N HIS A 63 -19.81 14.20 4.08
CA HIS A 63 -20.23 15.60 4.10
C HIS A 63 -21.49 15.88 4.95
N LYS A 64 -22.25 14.85 5.33
CA LYS A 64 -23.43 14.99 6.21
C LYS A 64 -23.07 14.95 7.70
N LYS A 65 -21.91 14.39 8.06
CA LYS A 65 -21.46 14.29 9.46
C LYS A 65 -20.59 15.47 9.89
N TYR A 66 -20.09 16.24 8.93
CA TYR A 66 -19.24 17.40 9.17
C TYR A 66 -19.83 18.59 8.42
N ALA A 67 -20.56 19.45 9.13
CA ALA A 67 -21.02 20.72 8.60
C ALA A 67 -19.88 21.73 8.70
N ILE A 68 -19.44 22.27 7.57
CA ILE A 68 -18.56 23.43 7.55
C ILE A 68 -19.44 24.65 7.87
N PRO A 69 -19.13 25.45 8.90
CA PRO A 69 -19.89 26.67 9.17
C PRO A 69 -19.82 27.66 8.00
N ASP A 70 -20.90 28.40 7.76
CA ASP A 70 -20.96 29.39 6.67
C ASP A 70 -19.87 30.47 6.80
N ASN A 71 -19.43 30.75 8.03
CA ASN A 71 -18.40 31.74 8.37
C ASN A 71 -16.99 31.13 8.52
N PHE A 72 -16.74 29.93 7.96
CA PHE A 72 -15.42 29.28 8.06
C PHE A 72 -14.27 30.18 7.60
N ASN A 73 -14.49 31.01 6.58
CA ASN A 73 -13.48 31.94 6.04
C ASN A 73 -13.20 33.13 6.97
N ASP A 74 -14.07 33.39 7.95
CA ASP A 74 -13.92 34.51 8.88
C ASP A 74 -13.13 34.11 10.14
N PHE A 75 -12.80 32.83 10.28
CA PHE A 75 -12.09 32.34 11.45
C PHE A 75 -10.68 32.95 11.54
N MET A 76 -10.41 33.67 12.63
CA MET A 76 -9.13 34.35 12.89
C MET A 76 -8.74 35.38 11.80
N SER A 77 -9.73 35.95 11.09
CA SER A 77 -9.50 36.93 10.02
C SER A 77 -8.57 38.07 10.45
N ASP A 78 -8.80 38.64 11.63
CA ASP A 78 -8.10 39.84 12.11
C ASP A 78 -6.65 39.53 12.48
N GLU A 79 -6.40 38.37 13.08
CA GLU A 79 -5.06 37.91 13.44
C GLU A 79 -4.24 37.57 12.19
N ILE A 80 -4.85 36.85 11.24
CA ILE A 80 -4.24 36.54 9.94
C ILE A 80 -3.92 37.85 9.19
N GLN A 81 -4.87 38.80 9.17
CA GLN A 81 -4.66 40.11 8.56
C GLN A 81 -3.48 40.86 9.20
N SER A 82 -3.41 40.90 10.52
CA SER A 82 -2.30 41.52 11.25
C SER A 82 -0.94 40.86 10.95
N MET A 83 -0.91 39.54 10.68
CA MET A 83 0.31 38.84 10.26
C MET A 83 0.79 39.27 8.87
N PHE A 84 -0.14 39.57 7.95
CA PHE A 84 0.18 40.03 6.59
C PHE A 84 0.53 41.52 6.53
N GLU A 85 -0.11 42.35 7.37
CA GLU A 85 0.13 43.80 7.43
C GLU A 85 1.39 44.17 8.22
N GLY A 86 2.10 43.17 8.75
CA GLY A 86 3.36 43.35 9.46
C GLY A 86 3.16 44.19 10.72
N GLY A 87 2.30 43.70 11.62
CA GLY A 87 1.85 44.35 12.84
C GLY A 87 2.80 45.42 13.35
N ASN A 88 2.30 46.66 13.45
CA ASN A 88 3.05 47.79 13.99
C ASN A 88 3.63 47.43 15.36
N ASP A 89 4.90 47.05 15.39
CA ASP A 89 5.80 47.28 16.53
C ASP A 89 6.06 48.79 16.67
#